data_AF-A0A814RZC6-F1
#
_entry.id   AF-A0A814RZC6-F1
#
_cell.length_a   1.000
_cell.length_b   1.000
_cell.length_c   1.000
_cell.angle_alpha   90.00
_cell.angle_beta   90.00
_cell.angle_gamma   90.00
#
_symmetry.space_group_name_H-M   'P 1'
#
loop_
_entity.id
_entity.type
_entity.pdbx_description
1 polymer ?
#
loop_
_entity_poly.entity_id
_entity_poly.type
_entity_poly.pdbx_seq_one_letter_code
_entity_poly.pdbx_strand_id
1 'polypeptide(L)'
;MLGSWMRQFKCSNWSKALPLIQHQKNRKFHRGIGTSPFNAVFGKEAYNGLEISNLPADNKKKIKTINDLFNTFTAEQQSKLNDLYVEEEELEEKEVVLTKMHKNLKKLVNKTADKYDEIDDNESIDEIDDDLLLENEENDIELLETNVRVKNIEHVRTKALDKLKDQAQSMLNRNKKAINALNVDDIVLYKADDVDLGASDAPNIVC
;
A
#
# COMPACT_ATOMS: atom_id res chain seq x y z
N MET A 1 -7.51 -8.95 5.85
CA MET A 1 -6.67 -9.04 4.63
C MET A 1 -5.32 -9.68 4.94
N LEU A 2 -4.51 -9.10 5.85
CA LEU A 2 -3.25 -9.72 6.28
C LEU A 2 -3.42 -11.09 6.95
N GLY A 3 -4.32 -11.22 7.92
CA GLY A 3 -4.62 -12.52 8.55
C GLY A 3 -5.07 -13.60 7.57
N SER A 4 -5.86 -13.22 6.56
CA SER A 4 -6.31 -14.12 5.49
C SER A 4 -5.15 -14.57 4.61
N TRP A 5 -4.25 -13.65 4.24
CA TRP A 5 -3.06 -13.94 3.44
C TRP A 5 -2.12 -14.89 4.20
N MET A 6 -1.80 -14.59 5.46
CA MET A 6 -0.95 -15.45 6.30
C MET A 6 -1.55 -16.85 6.47
N ARG A 7 -2.86 -16.97 6.63
CA ARG A 7 -3.56 -18.27 6.72
C ARG A 7 -3.49 -19.05 5.41
N GLN A 8 -3.61 -18.38 4.27
CA GLN A 8 -3.56 -19.00 2.94
C GLN A 8 -2.16 -19.53 2.60
N PHE A 9 -1.12 -18.73 2.89
CA PHE A 9 0.27 -19.06 2.56
C PHE A 9 1.03 -19.74 3.70
N LYS A 10 0.37 -20.00 4.84
CA LYS A 10 0.94 -20.64 6.04
C LYS A 10 2.31 -20.06 6.45
N CYS A 11 2.47 -18.74 6.32
CA CYS A 11 3.72 -18.05 6.64
C CYS A 11 3.49 -16.94 7.66
N SER A 12 4.53 -16.68 8.47
CA SER A 12 4.52 -15.64 9.50
C SER A 12 5.23 -14.35 9.06
N ASN A 13 5.78 -14.35 7.84
CA ASN A 13 6.52 -13.21 7.26
C ASN A 13 5.54 -12.16 6.70
N TRP A 14 4.83 -11.49 7.62
CA TRP A 14 3.85 -10.45 7.29
C TRP A 14 4.46 -9.27 6.52
N SER A 15 5.76 -8.99 6.71
CA SER A 15 6.49 -7.92 6.02
C SER A 15 6.46 -8.09 4.50
N LYS A 16 6.68 -9.31 3.98
CA LYS A 16 6.61 -9.61 2.53
C LYS A 16 5.21 -9.40 1.96
N ALA A 17 4.17 -9.61 2.77
CA ALA A 17 2.79 -9.45 2.35
C ALA A 17 2.35 -7.98 2.28
N LEU A 18 2.97 -7.10 3.06
CA LEU A 18 2.51 -5.72 3.24
C LEU A 18 2.47 -4.91 1.92
N PRO A 19 3.52 -4.89 1.09
CA PRO A 19 3.47 -4.16 -0.19
C PRO A 19 2.33 -4.63 -1.09
N LEU A 20 2.10 -5.95 -1.16
CA LEU A 20 1.03 -6.54 -1.96
C LEU A 20 -0.35 -6.15 -1.43
N ILE A 21 -0.56 -6.22 -0.12
CA ILE A 21 -1.83 -5.87 0.52
C ILE A 21 -2.10 -4.37 0.39
N GLN A 22 -1.08 -3.53 0.59
CA GLN A 22 -1.20 -2.09 0.45
C GLN A 22 -1.57 -1.72 -0.99
N HIS A 23 -0.91 -2.32 -1.98
CA HIS A 23 -1.24 -2.14 -3.40
C HIS A 23 -2.68 -2.56 -3.70
N GLN A 24 -3.11 -3.72 -3.20
CA GLN A 24 -4.49 -4.18 -3.35
C GLN A 24 -5.51 -3.22 -2.72
N LYS A 25 -5.24 -2.72 -1.50
CA LYS A 25 -6.12 -1.75 -0.83
C LYS A 25 -6.17 -0.42 -1.60
N ASN A 26 -5.03 0.08 -2.07
CA ASN A 26 -4.94 1.37 -2.75
C ASN A 26 -5.55 1.35 -4.16
N ARG A 27 -5.62 0.19 -4.80
CA ARG A 27 -6.25 0.03 -6.12
C ARG A 27 -7.75 -0.23 -6.07
N LYS A 28 -8.24 -0.77 -4.95
CA LYS A 28 -9.66 -1.10 -4.81
C LYS A 28 -10.50 0.17 -4.82
N PHE A 29 -11.65 0.11 -5.49
CA PHE A 29 -12.62 1.19 -5.49
C PHE A 29 -13.12 1.46 -4.06
N HIS A 30 -13.01 2.72 -3.63
CA HIS A 30 -13.50 3.16 -2.33
C HIS A 30 -14.77 4.00 -2.50
N ARG A 31 -15.90 3.48 -2.01
CA ARG A 31 -17.23 4.06 -2.23
C ARG A 31 -17.35 5.50 -1.75
N GLY A 32 -16.70 5.86 -0.64
CA GLY A 32 -16.80 7.19 -0.06
C GLY A 32 -16.15 8.31 -0.89
N ILE A 33 -15.07 7.98 -1.61
CA ILE A 33 -14.37 8.94 -2.49
C ILE A 33 -14.74 8.73 -3.96
N GLY A 34 -15.54 7.72 -4.28
CA GLY A 34 -15.96 7.40 -5.65
C GLY A 34 -14.83 7.01 -6.62
N THR A 35 -13.65 6.66 -6.11
CA THR A 35 -12.49 6.23 -6.90
C THR A 35 -11.56 5.35 -6.05
N SER A 36 -10.47 4.83 -6.60
CA SER A 36 -9.45 4.15 -5.81
C SER A 36 -8.54 5.16 -5.10
N PRO A 37 -8.05 4.88 -3.87
CA PRO A 37 -7.13 5.77 -3.17
C PRO A 37 -5.88 6.13 -3.99
N PHE A 38 -5.35 5.18 -4.76
CA PHE A 38 -4.23 5.44 -5.67
C PHE A 38 -4.59 6.48 -6.72
N ASN A 39 -5.74 6.31 -7.40
CA ASN A 39 -6.16 7.25 -8.43
C ASN A 39 -6.46 8.65 -7.85
N ALA A 40 -7.03 8.73 -6.66
CA ALA A 40 -7.24 10.00 -5.97
C ALA A 40 -5.94 10.79 -5.70
N VAL A 41 -4.85 10.09 -5.42
CA VAL A 41 -3.56 10.72 -5.13
C VAL A 41 -2.80 11.07 -6.41
N PHE A 42 -2.72 10.12 -7.35
CA PHE A 42 -1.84 10.18 -8.51
C PHE A 42 -2.53 10.57 -9.82
N GLY A 43 -3.87 10.71 -9.84
CA GLY A 43 -4.63 11.10 -11.03
C GLY A 43 -4.61 10.07 -12.16
N LYS A 44 -4.16 8.84 -11.88
CA LYS A 44 -4.11 7.71 -12.82
C LYS A 44 -4.42 6.41 -12.10
N GLU A 45 -4.90 5.42 -12.84
CA GLU A 45 -5.06 4.07 -12.30
C GLU A 45 -3.70 3.44 -11.99
N ALA A 46 -3.63 2.66 -10.90
CA ALA A 46 -2.39 1.97 -10.59
C ALA A 46 -2.20 0.80 -11.56
N TYR A 47 -1.00 0.74 -12.12
CA TYR A 47 -0.61 -0.29 -13.07
C TYR A 47 -0.86 -1.69 -12.50
N ASN A 48 -1.41 -2.56 -13.34
CA ASN A 48 -1.17 -3.99 -13.16
C ASN A 48 0.17 -4.30 -13.84
N GLY A 49 1.06 -5.05 -13.18
CA GLY A 49 2.36 -5.41 -13.77
C GLY A 49 2.23 -6.18 -15.10
N LEU A 50 1.05 -6.71 -15.39
CA LEU A 50 0.72 -7.37 -16.65
C LEU A 50 0.64 -6.38 -17.83
N GLU A 51 0.15 -5.16 -17.64
CA GLU A 51 0.01 -4.16 -18.71
C GLU A 51 1.36 -3.80 -19.32
N ILE A 52 2.38 -3.63 -18.48
CA ILE A 52 3.75 -3.28 -18.88
C ILE A 52 4.58 -4.49 -19.31
N SER A 53 4.08 -5.72 -19.10
CA SER A 53 4.82 -6.92 -19.52
C SER A 53 4.89 -7.01 -21.05
N ASN A 54 6.00 -7.56 -21.56
CA ASN A 54 6.18 -7.85 -22.99
C ASN A 54 5.34 -9.04 -23.49
N LEU A 55 4.27 -9.41 -22.77
CA LEU A 55 3.37 -10.49 -23.15
C LEU A 55 2.42 -10.03 -24.28
N PRO A 56 2.06 -10.93 -25.21
CA PRO A 56 1.00 -10.63 -26.19
C PRO A 56 -0.33 -10.27 -25.50
N ALA A 57 -1.09 -9.35 -26.08
CA ALA A 57 -2.37 -8.87 -25.51
C ALA A 57 -3.39 -10.01 -25.27
N ASP A 58 -3.39 -11.02 -26.15
CA ASP A 58 -4.26 -12.19 -26.02
C ASP A 58 -3.88 -13.09 -24.83
N ASN A 59 -2.60 -13.13 -24.48
CA ASN A 59 -2.12 -13.87 -23.31
C ASN A 59 -2.43 -13.10 -22.02
N LYS A 60 -2.29 -11.77 -22.03
CA LYS A 60 -2.65 -10.91 -20.89
C LYS A 60 -4.10 -11.11 -20.44
N LYS A 61 -5.05 -11.21 -21.40
CA LYS A 61 -6.48 -11.44 -21.10
C LYS A 61 -6.80 -12.81 -20.53
N LYS A 62 -5.98 -13.82 -20.81
CA LYS A 62 -6.17 -15.21 -20.33
C LYS A 62 -5.65 -15.40 -18.91
N ILE A 63 -4.66 -14.61 -18.48
CA ILE A 63 -4.06 -14.67 -17.15
C ILE A 63 -5.03 -14.10 -16.12
N LYS A 64 -5.63 -14.96 -15.30
CA LYS A 64 -6.49 -14.56 -14.17
C LYS A 64 -5.85 -14.87 -12.83
N THR A 65 -5.02 -15.90 -12.79
CA THR A 65 -4.36 -16.41 -11.59
C THR A 65 -2.84 -16.36 -11.76
N ILE A 66 -2.12 -16.36 -10.64
CA ILE A 66 -0.65 -16.48 -10.63
C ILE A 66 -0.20 -17.76 -11.36
N ASN A 67 -0.89 -18.90 -11.18
CA ASN A 67 -0.57 -20.13 -11.92
C ASN A 67 -0.71 -19.97 -13.43
N ASP A 68 -1.70 -19.20 -13.90
CA ASP A 68 -1.86 -18.94 -15.34
C ASP A 68 -0.66 -18.16 -15.88
N LEU A 69 -0.15 -17.20 -15.09
CA LEU A 69 1.07 -16.46 -15.42
C LEU A 69 2.28 -17.40 -15.47
N PHE A 70 2.46 -18.26 -14.46
CA PHE A 70 3.55 -19.25 -14.45
C PHE A 70 3.55 -20.15 -15.68
N ASN A 71 2.37 -20.62 -16.09
CA ASN A 71 2.20 -21.49 -17.25
C ASN A 71 2.47 -20.78 -18.58
N THR A 72 2.50 -19.44 -18.61
CA THR A 72 2.85 -18.69 -19.83
C THR A 72 4.35 -18.55 -20.05
N PHE A 73 5.18 -18.82 -19.04
CA PHE A 73 6.65 -18.77 -19.17
C PHE A 73 7.20 -20.05 -19.78
N THR A 74 8.36 -19.94 -20.47
CA THR A 74 9.06 -21.12 -21.00
C THR A 74 9.68 -21.94 -19.87
N ALA A 75 9.95 -23.23 -20.11
CA ALA A 75 10.60 -24.09 -19.13
C ALA A 75 11.96 -23.53 -18.65
N GLU A 76 12.71 -22.87 -19.53
CA GLU A 76 13.98 -22.22 -19.18
C GLU A 76 13.78 -20.98 -18.28
N GLN A 77 12.72 -20.20 -18.52
CA GLN A 77 12.35 -19.07 -17.65
C GLN A 77 11.84 -19.54 -16.28
N GLN A 78 11.14 -20.68 -16.25
CA GLN A 78 10.68 -21.29 -15.00
C GLN A 78 11.85 -21.82 -14.16
N SER A 79 12.86 -22.44 -14.78
CA SER A 79 14.09 -22.86 -14.09
C SER A 79 14.79 -21.67 -13.43
N LYS A 80 15.04 -20.60 -14.20
CA LYS A 80 15.68 -19.38 -13.68
C LYS A 80 14.89 -18.72 -12.55
N LEU A 81 13.56 -18.78 -12.61
CA LEU A 81 12.72 -18.27 -11.52
C LEU A 81 12.89 -19.11 -10.26
N ASN A 82 12.88 -20.43 -10.38
CA ASN A 82 13.08 -21.33 -9.23
C ASN A 82 14.45 -21.12 -8.59
N ASP A 83 15.50 -20.92 -9.39
CA ASP A 83 16.86 -20.64 -8.88
C ASP A 83 16.90 -19.33 -8.07
N LEU A 84 16.19 -18.28 -8.54
CA LEU A 84 16.01 -17.00 -7.82
C LEU A 84 15.28 -17.15 -6.48
N TYR A 85 14.26 -18.02 -6.40
CA TYR A 85 13.54 -18.29 -5.15
C TYR A 85 14.44 -18.99 -4.12
N VAL A 86 15.32 -19.88 -4.57
CA VAL A 86 16.30 -20.56 -3.70
C VAL A 86 17.34 -19.55 -3.19
N GLU A 87 17.83 -18.64 -4.05
CA GLU A 87 18.76 -17.58 -3.63
C GLU A 87 18.14 -16.60 -2.61
N GLU A 88 16.87 -16.23 -2.77
CA GLU A 88 16.17 -15.32 -1.84
C GLU A 88 16.00 -15.94 -0.44
N GLU A 89 15.75 -17.26 -0.37
CA GLU A 89 15.68 -18.02 0.89
C GLU A 89 17.06 -18.11 1.56
N GLU A 90 18.12 -18.37 0.79
CA GLU A 90 19.51 -18.33 1.30
C GLU A 90 19.93 -16.92 1.79
N LEU A 91 19.48 -15.86 1.13
CA LEU A 91 19.77 -14.48 1.51
C LEU A 91 19.10 -14.13 2.85
N GLU A 92 17.86 -14.54 3.08
CA GLU A 92 17.19 -14.36 4.37
C GLU A 92 17.93 -15.08 5.51
N GLU A 93 18.41 -16.30 5.28
CA GLU A 93 19.22 -17.02 6.28
C GLU A 93 20.52 -16.27 6.60
N LYS A 94 21.22 -15.76 5.58
CA LYS A 94 22.46 -14.97 5.74
C LYS A 94 22.22 -13.67 6.50
N GLU A 95 21.11 -12.98 6.25
CA GLU A 95 20.76 -11.73 6.92
C GLU A 95 20.45 -11.93 8.41
N VAL A 96 19.79 -13.05 8.76
CA VAL A 96 19.55 -13.46 10.16
C VAL A 96 20.87 -13.72 10.89
N VAL A 97 21.84 -14.36 10.23
CA VAL A 97 23.19 -14.61 10.79
C VAL A 97 23.96 -13.30 10.99
N LEU A 98 23.94 -12.40 9.99
CA LEU A 98 24.55 -11.07 10.07
C LEU A 98 23.97 -10.24 11.21
N THR A 99 22.66 -10.30 11.42
CA THR A 99 21.98 -9.58 12.52
C THR A 99 22.38 -10.12 13.89
N LYS A 100 22.56 -11.43 14.02
CA LYS A 100 23.13 -12.06 15.23
C LYS A 100 24.58 -11.63 15.46
N MET A 101 25.40 -11.60 14.41
CA MET A 101 26.78 -11.10 14.49
C MET A 101 26.82 -9.62 14.91
N HIS A 102 26.01 -8.76 14.32
CA HIS A 102 25.92 -7.33 14.69
C HIS A 102 25.52 -7.14 16.16
N LYS A 103 24.55 -7.93 16.66
CA LYS A 103 24.19 -7.91 18.09
C LYS A 103 25.34 -8.35 18.99
N ASN A 104 26.14 -9.33 18.57
CA ASN A 104 27.30 -9.79 19.33
C ASN A 104 28.43 -8.76 19.31
N LEU A 105 28.70 -8.13 18.16
CA LEU A 105 29.68 -7.05 18.02
C LEU A 105 29.29 -5.84 18.87
N LYS A 106 28.02 -5.41 18.85
CA LYS A 106 27.54 -4.31 19.69
C LYS A 106 27.68 -4.59 21.18
N LYS A 107 27.47 -5.84 21.61
CA LYS A 107 27.75 -6.27 23.00
C LYS A 107 29.24 -6.23 23.33
N LEU A 108 30.10 -6.56 22.36
CA LEU A 108 31.55 -6.47 22.53
C LEU A 108 32.02 -5.02 22.62
N VAL A 109 31.51 -4.15 21.74
CA VAL A 109 31.81 -2.71 21.67
C VAL A 109 31.37 -2.01 22.96
N ASN A 110 30.17 -2.30 23.46
CA ASN A 110 29.70 -1.75 24.74
C ASN A 110 30.53 -2.26 25.93
N LYS A 111 31.10 -3.47 25.84
CA LYS A 111 32.01 -4.02 26.86
C LYS A 111 33.41 -3.41 26.79
N THR A 112 33.79 -2.82 25.65
CA THR A 112 35.04 -2.08 25.47
C THR A 112 34.89 -0.57 25.66
N ALA A 113 33.66 -0.04 25.61
CA ALA A 113 33.34 1.38 25.74
C ALA A 113 33.38 1.91 27.19
N ASP A 114 33.48 1.04 28.20
CA ASP A 114 33.75 1.43 29.59
C ASP A 114 35.21 1.95 29.81
N LYS A 115 35.91 2.42 28.77
CA LYS A 115 37.33 2.81 28.88
C LYS A 115 37.81 4.08 28.18
N TYR A 116 37.01 4.80 27.39
CA TYR A 116 37.41 6.13 26.89
C TYR A 116 36.18 7.01 26.62
N ASP A 117 36.07 8.10 27.39
CA ASP A 117 35.14 9.20 27.20
C ASP A 117 35.73 10.27 26.23
N GLU A 118 34.81 11.07 25.65
CA GLU A 118 34.96 12.39 24.99
C GLU A 118 35.33 12.45 23.49
N ILE A 119 34.44 13.15 22.74
CA ILE A 119 34.60 14.15 21.65
C ILE A 119 33.23 14.21 20.92
N ASP A 120 32.33 15.14 21.25
CA ASP A 120 32.14 16.53 20.77
C ASP A 120 31.70 16.61 19.29
N ASP A 121 30.37 16.68 19.11
CA ASP A 121 29.67 16.86 17.84
C ASP A 121 29.51 18.36 17.55
N ASN A 122 30.27 18.92 16.62
CA ASN A 122 29.90 20.18 15.95
C ASN A 122 30.69 20.35 14.63
N GLU A 123 30.05 20.04 13.50
CA GLU A 123 30.38 20.71 12.24
C GLU A 123 29.11 20.87 11.40
N SER A 124 28.68 22.14 11.28
CA SER A 124 27.64 22.62 10.39
C SER A 124 28.10 22.48 8.93
N ILE A 125 27.20 22.02 8.05
CA ILE A 125 27.43 22.03 6.60
C ILE A 125 26.65 23.23 6.05
N ASP A 126 27.40 24.25 5.63
CA ASP A 126 26.87 25.45 4.96
C ASP A 126 26.51 25.18 3.49
N GLU A 127 25.34 25.73 3.12
CA GLU A 127 24.88 26.26 1.84
C GLU A 127 25.51 25.76 0.51
N ILE A 128 24.69 25.14 -0.35
CA ILE A 128 24.98 24.92 -1.77
C ILE A 128 24.20 25.96 -2.59
N ASP A 129 24.95 26.71 -3.40
CA ASP A 129 24.55 27.83 -4.25
C ASP A 129 23.62 27.37 -5.41
N ASP A 130 22.46 28.02 -5.53
CA ASP A 130 21.49 27.90 -6.62
C ASP A 130 21.93 28.80 -7.78
N ASP A 131 22.62 28.26 -8.79
CA ASP A 131 22.53 28.81 -10.15
C ASP A 131 23.23 27.93 -11.21
N LEU A 132 22.44 27.24 -12.05
CA LEU A 132 22.80 26.82 -13.41
C LEU A 132 21.56 26.28 -14.15
N LEU A 133 20.72 27.20 -14.65
CA LEU A 133 19.68 26.87 -15.63
C LEU A 133 20.27 26.96 -17.05
N LEU A 134 20.49 25.81 -17.69
CA LEU A 134 20.65 25.70 -19.14
C LEU A 134 19.32 25.21 -19.74
N GLU A 135 18.77 26.00 -20.66
CA GLU A 135 17.57 25.72 -21.45
C GLU A 135 17.83 24.55 -22.42
N ASN A 136 17.11 23.43 -22.25
CA ASN A 136 17.09 22.30 -23.18
C ASN A 136 15.64 22.00 -23.58
N GLU A 137 15.37 21.78 -24.87
CA GLU A 137 14.02 21.51 -25.44
C GLU A 137 13.33 20.25 -24.86
N GLU A 138 14.07 19.34 -24.20
CA GLU A 138 13.51 18.23 -23.42
C GLU A 138 12.69 18.71 -22.21
N ASN A 139 13.03 19.88 -21.64
CA ASN A 139 12.31 20.48 -20.52
C ASN A 139 10.89 20.88 -20.91
N ASP A 140 10.62 21.26 -22.16
CA ASP A 140 9.30 21.70 -22.60
C ASP A 140 8.32 20.52 -22.72
N ILE A 141 8.79 19.36 -23.16
CA ILE A 141 7.98 18.13 -23.21
C ILE A 141 7.68 17.64 -21.79
N GLU A 142 8.69 17.61 -20.92
CA GLU A 142 8.52 17.22 -19.51
C GLU A 142 7.62 18.20 -18.75
N LEU A 143 7.73 19.51 -19.02
CA LEU A 143 6.84 20.54 -18.47
C LEU A 143 5.39 20.37 -18.95
N LEU A 144 5.17 19.98 -20.20
CA LEU A 144 3.82 19.70 -20.72
C LEU A 144 3.21 18.44 -20.09
N GLU A 145 3.98 17.36 -19.95
CA GLU A 145 3.53 16.11 -19.32
C GLU A 145 3.21 16.29 -17.83
N THR A 146 4.05 17.04 -17.11
CA THR A 146 3.82 17.38 -15.71
C THR A 146 2.56 18.23 -15.53
N ASN A 147 2.32 19.22 -16.40
CA ASN A 147 1.10 20.02 -16.40
C ASN A 147 -0.16 19.20 -16.66
N VAL A 148 -0.11 18.27 -17.62
CA VAL A 148 -1.23 17.34 -17.90
C VAL A 148 -1.50 16.45 -16.67
N ARG A 149 -0.44 15.94 -16.04
CA ARG A 149 -0.55 15.12 -14.83
C ARG A 149 -1.18 15.89 -13.66
N VAL A 150 -0.73 17.12 -13.41
CA VAL A 150 -1.29 17.98 -12.34
C VAL A 150 -2.77 18.24 -12.56
N LYS A 151 -3.18 18.59 -13.79
CA LYS A 151 -4.60 18.78 -14.15
C LYS A 151 -5.43 17.53 -13.91
N ASN A 152 -4.90 16.35 -14.26
CA ASN A 152 -5.58 15.08 -14.02
C ASN A 152 -5.74 14.80 -12.52
N ILE A 153 -4.70 15.04 -11.73
CA ILE A 153 -4.75 14.90 -10.26
C ILE A 153 -5.82 15.82 -9.67
N GLU A 154 -5.82 17.09 -10.05
CA GLU A 154 -6.81 18.06 -9.58
C GLU A 154 -8.24 17.63 -9.93
N HIS A 155 -8.48 17.22 -11.18
CA HIS A 155 -9.78 16.73 -11.64
C HIS A 155 -10.27 15.49 -10.88
N VAL A 156 -9.40 14.54 -10.58
CA VAL A 156 -9.80 13.36 -9.80
C VAL A 156 -10.07 13.75 -8.35
N ARG A 157 -9.29 14.67 -7.77
CA ARG A 157 -9.47 15.14 -6.40
C ARG A 157 -10.75 15.95 -6.22
N THR A 158 -11.12 16.81 -7.17
CA THR A 158 -12.38 17.55 -7.11
C THR A 158 -13.58 16.60 -7.09
N LYS A 159 -13.60 15.60 -7.98
CA LYS A 159 -14.62 14.54 -8.00
C LYS A 159 -14.67 13.75 -6.68
N ALA A 160 -13.51 13.39 -6.14
CA ALA A 160 -13.42 12.67 -4.88
C ALA A 160 -13.96 13.49 -3.71
N LEU A 161 -13.66 14.80 -3.69
CA LEU A 161 -14.15 15.74 -2.70
C LEU A 161 -15.67 15.91 -2.78
N ASP A 162 -16.25 15.97 -3.98
CA ASP A 162 -17.71 16.03 -4.14
C ASP A 162 -18.38 14.75 -3.62
N LYS A 163 -17.78 13.58 -3.84
CA LYS A 163 -18.28 12.31 -3.27
C LYS A 163 -18.22 12.28 -1.74
N LEU A 164 -17.18 12.85 -1.15
CA LEU A 164 -17.10 13.00 0.31
C LEU A 164 -18.19 13.92 0.85
N LYS A 165 -18.50 15.03 0.14
CA LYS A 165 -19.63 15.91 0.50
C LYS A 165 -20.97 15.18 0.41
N ASP A 166 -21.21 14.43 -0.68
CA ASP A 166 -22.41 13.60 -0.83
C ASP A 166 -22.58 12.61 0.32
N GLN A 167 -21.46 11.98 0.73
CA GLN A 167 -21.44 11.03 1.82
C GLN A 167 -21.73 11.69 3.17
N ALA A 168 -21.11 12.84 3.46
CA ALA A 168 -21.36 13.61 4.67
C ALA A 168 -22.83 14.04 4.75
N GLN A 169 -23.40 14.51 3.63
CA GLN A 169 -24.83 14.86 3.58
C GLN A 169 -25.72 13.64 3.82
N SER A 170 -25.38 12.48 3.25
CA SER A 170 -26.09 11.23 3.50
C SER A 170 -26.03 10.80 4.96
N MET A 171 -24.88 10.99 5.63
CA MET A 171 -24.72 10.74 7.07
C MET A 171 -25.61 11.66 7.91
N LEU A 172 -25.64 12.96 7.60
CA LEU A 172 -26.52 13.93 8.26
C LEU A 172 -28.01 13.56 8.09
N ASN A 173 -28.41 13.17 6.89
CA ASN A 173 -29.80 12.78 6.62
C ASN A 173 -30.21 11.52 7.38
N ARG A 174 -29.29 10.55 7.56
CA ARG A 174 -29.55 9.35 8.39
C ARG A 174 -29.73 9.71 9.87
N ASN A 175 -28.89 10.59 10.40
CA ASN A 175 -28.98 11.02 11.80
C ASN A 175 -30.28 11.80 12.08
N LYS A 176 -30.70 12.65 11.15
CA LYS A 176 -31.96 13.42 11.27
C LYS A 176 -33.23 12.59 11.14
N LYS A 177 -33.13 11.29 10.85
CA LYS A 177 -34.32 10.42 10.78
C LYS A 177 -34.89 10.28 12.19
N ALA A 178 -36.10 10.79 12.40
CA ALA A 178 -36.80 10.63 13.67
C ALA A 178 -36.87 9.15 14.03
N ILE A 179 -36.36 8.80 15.21
CA ILE A 179 -36.61 7.50 15.82
C ILE A 179 -38.07 7.54 16.29
N ASN A 180 -38.85 6.52 15.94
CA ASN A 180 -40.22 6.41 16.42
C ASN A 180 -40.20 6.43 17.96
N ALA A 181 -41.23 6.99 18.60
CA ALA A 181 -41.37 6.87 20.05
C ALA A 181 -41.45 5.37 20.41
N LEU A 182 -40.44 4.89 21.13
CA LEU A 182 -40.34 3.52 21.61
C LEU A 182 -40.93 3.46 23.02
N ASN A 183 -41.66 2.40 23.33
CA ASN A 183 -42.14 2.13 24.67
C ASN A 183 -41.14 1.26 25.43
N VAL A 184 -41.26 1.26 26.76
CA VAL A 184 -40.59 0.27 27.60
C VAL A 184 -41.11 -1.12 27.20
N ASP A 185 -40.20 -2.09 27.06
CA ASP A 185 -40.43 -3.48 26.58
C ASP A 185 -40.48 -3.69 25.05
N ASP A 186 -40.27 -2.65 24.24
CA ASP A 186 -40.08 -2.82 22.79
C ASP A 186 -38.70 -3.43 22.48
N ILE A 187 -38.67 -4.49 21.66
CA ILE A 187 -37.42 -5.08 21.16
C ILE A 187 -36.92 -4.24 19.98
N VAL A 188 -35.67 -3.77 20.07
CA VAL A 188 -35.08 -2.92 19.04
C VAL A 188 -33.90 -3.63 18.39
N LEU A 189 -33.91 -3.66 17.05
CA LEU A 189 -32.76 -4.10 16.28
C LEU A 189 -31.80 -2.93 16.13
N TYR A 190 -30.77 -2.89 16.97
CA TYR A 190 -29.74 -1.87 16.89
C TYR A 190 -28.66 -2.29 15.89
N LYS A 191 -28.50 -1.52 14.82
CA LYS A 191 -27.37 -1.72 13.91
C LYS A 191 -26.14 -1.04 14.50
N ALA A 192 -25.17 -1.83 14.93
CA ALA A 192 -23.89 -1.30 15.38
C ALA A 192 -23.10 -0.74 14.20
N ASP A 193 -22.37 0.34 14.43
CA ASP A 193 -21.51 0.94 13.41
C ASP A 193 -20.33 0.00 13.09
N ASP A 194 -19.93 -0.04 11.82
CA ASP A 194 -18.88 -0.92 11.30
C ASP A 194 -17.47 -0.64 11.89
N VAL A 195 -17.33 0.37 12.75
CA VAL A 195 -16.04 0.91 13.20
C VAL A 195 -15.27 -0.10 14.08
N ASP A 196 -15.98 -0.94 14.83
CA ASP A 196 -15.40 -1.94 15.73
C ASP A 196 -15.81 -3.39 15.38
N LEU A 197 -16.51 -3.59 14.25
CA LEU A 197 -16.98 -4.91 13.83
C LEU A 197 -15.96 -5.59 12.91
N GLY A 198 -15.54 -6.79 13.29
CA GLY A 198 -14.88 -7.72 12.40
C GLY A 198 -15.80 -8.16 11.26
N ALA A 199 -15.23 -8.54 10.12
CA ALA A 199 -16.01 -8.99 8.96
C ALA A 199 -16.88 -10.24 9.19
N SER A 200 -16.73 -10.91 10.33
CA SER A 200 -17.51 -12.08 10.75
C SER A 200 -18.49 -11.77 11.90
N ASP A 201 -18.50 -10.55 12.41
CA ASP A 201 -19.36 -10.18 13.54
C ASP A 201 -20.78 -9.93 13.05
N ALA A 202 -21.75 -10.18 13.94
CA ALA A 202 -23.15 -9.96 13.63
C ALA A 202 -23.40 -8.46 13.40
N PRO A 203 -24.06 -8.07 12.30
CA PRO A 203 -24.22 -6.65 11.94
C PRO A 203 -25.20 -5.91 12.85
N ASN A 204 -26.05 -6.65 13.56
CA ASN A 204 -27.07 -6.09 14.43
C ASN A 204 -26.99 -6.72 15.82
N ILE A 205 -27.14 -5.90 16.83
CA ILE A 205 -27.32 -6.31 18.22
C ILE A 205 -28.83 -6.27 18.50
N VAL A 206 -29.35 -7.35 19.07
CA VAL A 206 -30.74 -7.39 19.54
C VAL A 206 -30.74 -6.87 20.98
N CYS A 207 -31.47 -5.78 21.20
CA CYS A 207 -31.55 -5.08 22.48
C CYS A 207 -32.99 -5.09 22.99
#